data_AF-A0A8E0IKL5-F1
#
_entry.id   AF-A0A8E0IKL5-F1
#
_cell.length_a   1.000
_cell.length_b   1.000
_cell.length_c   1.000
_cell.angle_alpha   90.00
_cell.angle_beta   90.00
_cell.angle_gamma   90.00
#
_symmetry.space_group_name_H-M   'P 1'
#
loop_
_entity.id
_entity.type
_entity.pdbx_description
1 polymer ?
#
loop_
_entity_poly.entity_id
_entity_poly.type
_entity_poly.pdbx_seq_one_letter_code
_entity_poly.pdbx_strand_id
1 'polypeptide(L)'
;FFGGAAAALTLWRPYRQVFGQQHFRFPGMQAYVRLISRFVREGGAITLYAALLILLQLIDSFTVTKGLTASGIAMVTAKSLKGVYDRAQPLVQLGLVVAASLSTTLLPSLTQARQARQRRQFIRSGAELVHFNLAFALAATAGLIVLMPAIDLLLFGDTAGTFALQLYAVAIVVVAMINAYNAILQSLDQYAGISVALLLGILLKAVINQPLVVKFGTAGASGATILSLGLILCLIYYAVPETIKGASAIRLFVPKLIIVTGIMAAAVYAAVGWIPLSSRMVAAGVTVVGVLLGVIIFLAAGTWLKMLTLREMLDLPGGKLYMKFLQRIKRGN
;
A
#
# COMPACT_ATOMS: atom_id res chain seq x y z
N PHE A 1 -15.44 20.45 -21.94
CA PHE A 1 -15.61 21.92 -22.05
C PHE A 1 -16.99 22.42 -21.64
N PHE A 2 -18.11 21.76 -21.99
CA PHE A 2 -19.46 22.18 -21.58
C PHE A 2 -19.72 22.19 -20.05
N GLY A 3 -19.18 21.23 -19.30
CA GLY A 3 -19.33 21.19 -17.84
C GLY A 3 -18.69 22.37 -17.10
N GLY A 4 -17.59 22.91 -17.63
CA GLY A 4 -16.94 24.10 -17.05
C GLY A 4 -17.77 25.37 -17.23
N ALA A 5 -18.43 25.51 -18.39
CA ALA A 5 -19.32 26.63 -18.67
C ALA A 5 -20.60 26.59 -17.83
N ALA A 6 -21.18 25.40 -17.65
CA ALA A 6 -22.34 25.20 -16.78
C ALA A 6 -22.02 25.53 -15.31
N ALA A 7 -20.87 25.05 -14.80
CA ALA A 7 -20.41 25.35 -13.45
C ALA A 7 -20.16 26.85 -13.24
N ALA A 8 -19.58 27.54 -14.21
CA ALA A 8 -19.35 28.98 -14.15
C ALA A 8 -20.66 29.78 -14.08
N LEU A 9 -21.68 29.40 -14.88
CA LEU A 9 -22.99 30.04 -14.85
C LEU A 9 -23.74 29.79 -13.54
N THR A 10 -23.68 28.58 -12.99
CA THR A 10 -24.35 28.26 -11.71
C THR A 10 -23.68 28.93 -10.52
N LEU A 11 -22.34 29.07 -10.54
CA LEU A 11 -21.56 29.65 -9.45
C LEU A 11 -21.47 31.18 -9.52
N TRP A 12 -21.86 31.80 -10.64
CA TRP A 12 -21.78 33.25 -10.84
C TRP A 12 -22.64 34.05 -9.86
N ARG A 13 -23.89 33.62 -9.60
CA ARG A 13 -24.80 34.28 -8.67
C ARG A 13 -24.32 34.20 -7.20
N PRO A 14 -23.93 33.02 -6.67
CA PRO A 14 -23.31 32.91 -5.34
C PRO A 14 -22.00 33.69 -5.23
N TYR A 15 -21.15 33.63 -6.25
CA TYR A 15 -19.87 34.34 -6.28
C TYR A 15 -20.07 35.85 -6.16
N ARG A 16 -21.03 36.41 -6.91
CA ARG A 16 -21.32 37.85 -6.89
C ARG A 16 -21.95 38.30 -5.56
N GLN A 17 -22.71 37.44 -4.88
CA GLN A 17 -23.27 37.73 -3.56
C GLN A 17 -22.23 37.70 -2.43
N VAL A 18 -21.25 36.79 -2.50
CA VAL A 18 -20.21 36.64 -1.45
C VAL A 18 -19.00 37.54 -1.68
N PHE A 19 -18.56 37.68 -2.93
CA PHE A 19 -17.35 38.43 -3.28
C PHE A 19 -17.61 39.82 -3.88
N GLY A 20 -18.88 40.20 -4.10
CA GLY A 20 -19.26 41.48 -4.70
C GLY A 20 -18.83 42.73 -3.91
N GLN A 21 -18.49 42.59 -2.62
CA GLN A 21 -17.96 43.67 -1.79
C GLN A 21 -16.46 43.54 -1.44
N GLN A 22 -15.81 42.45 -1.86
CA GLN A 22 -14.39 42.24 -1.58
C GLN A 22 -13.53 42.79 -2.71
N HIS A 23 -12.84 43.92 -2.45
CA HIS A 23 -11.79 44.40 -3.35
C HIS A 23 -10.62 43.42 -3.32
N PHE A 24 -10.52 42.54 -4.33
CA PHE A 24 -9.34 41.71 -4.56
C PHE A 24 -8.16 42.61 -4.91
N ARG A 25 -7.40 43.03 -3.89
CA ARG A 25 -6.08 43.64 -4.10
C ARG A 25 -5.18 42.59 -4.74
N PHE A 26 -4.68 42.86 -5.94
CA PHE A 26 -3.63 42.04 -6.55
C PHE A 26 -2.48 41.93 -5.55
N PRO A 27 -2.16 40.72 -5.04
CA PRO A 27 -1.20 40.56 -3.95
C PRO A 27 0.27 40.74 -4.41
N GLY A 28 0.47 41.26 -5.63
CA GLY A 28 1.77 41.45 -6.29
C GLY A 28 2.34 40.18 -6.91
N MET A 29 3.22 40.34 -7.90
CA MET A 29 3.91 39.24 -8.61
C MET A 29 4.61 38.28 -7.63
N GLN A 30 5.14 38.80 -6.52
CA GLN A 30 5.83 38.02 -5.48
C GLN A 30 4.91 37.06 -4.72
N ALA A 31 3.62 37.40 -4.52
CA ALA A 31 2.67 36.48 -3.92
C ALA A 31 2.33 35.33 -4.87
N TYR A 32 2.19 35.61 -6.18
CA TYR A 32 2.00 34.59 -7.21
C TYR A 32 3.21 33.65 -7.31
N VAL A 33 4.44 34.17 -7.34
CA VAL A 33 5.65 33.34 -7.36
C VAL A 33 5.74 32.44 -6.12
N ARG A 34 5.42 32.96 -4.93
CA ARG A 34 5.37 32.15 -3.71
C ARG A 34 4.29 31.06 -3.75
N LEU A 35 3.11 31.38 -4.28
CA LEU A 35 2.01 30.43 -4.42
C LEU A 35 2.38 29.32 -5.41
N ILE A 36 2.93 29.67 -6.57
CA ILE A 36 3.39 28.71 -7.59
C ILE A 36 4.50 27.83 -7.00
N SER A 37 5.47 28.41 -6.29
CA SER A 37 6.55 27.63 -5.67
C SER A 37 6.03 26.63 -4.64
N ARG A 38 5.08 27.03 -3.78
CA ARG A 38 4.42 26.11 -2.85
C ARG A 38 3.64 25.03 -3.59
N PHE A 39 2.83 25.42 -4.57
CA PHE A 39 2.04 24.49 -5.37
C PHE A 39 2.91 23.44 -6.06
N VAL A 40 4.01 23.85 -6.71
CA VAL A 40 4.95 22.93 -7.37
C VAL A 40 5.62 22.00 -6.38
N ARG A 41 6.02 22.49 -5.20
CA ARG A 41 6.69 21.68 -4.19
C ARG A 41 5.75 20.70 -3.50
N GLU A 42 4.56 21.14 -3.10
CA GLU A 42 3.56 20.34 -2.39
C GLU A 42 2.85 19.39 -3.36
N GLY A 43 2.30 19.93 -4.45
CA GLY A 43 1.65 19.15 -5.51
C GLY A 43 2.62 18.21 -6.22
N GLY A 44 3.88 18.63 -6.41
CA GLY A 44 4.93 17.78 -6.97
C GLY A 44 5.25 16.58 -6.07
N ALA A 45 5.31 16.75 -4.75
CA ALA A 45 5.51 15.65 -3.81
C ALA A 45 4.35 14.64 -3.86
N ILE A 46 3.11 15.12 -3.88
CA ILE A 46 1.90 14.28 -3.97
C ILE A 46 1.90 13.50 -5.30
N THR A 47 2.21 14.18 -6.40
CA THR A 47 2.25 13.57 -7.74
C THR A 47 3.37 12.54 -7.84
N LEU A 48 4.56 12.86 -7.35
CA LEU A 48 5.70 11.93 -7.33
C LEU A 48 5.39 10.67 -6.54
N TYR A 49 4.73 10.82 -5.40
CA TYR A 49 4.27 9.69 -4.60
C TYR A 49 3.22 8.84 -5.33
N ALA A 50 2.19 9.46 -5.92
CA ALA A 50 1.17 8.74 -6.68
C ALA A 50 1.77 7.98 -7.89
N ALA A 51 2.82 8.54 -8.49
CA ALA A 51 3.55 7.92 -9.59
C ALA A 51 4.62 6.91 -9.15
N LEU A 52 4.88 6.71 -7.86
CA LEU A 52 6.02 5.91 -7.36
C LEU A 52 6.11 4.53 -8.02
N LEU A 53 5.04 3.73 -7.94
CA LEU A 53 5.05 2.37 -8.50
C LEU A 53 5.19 2.36 -10.02
N ILE A 54 4.62 3.36 -10.69
CA ILE A 54 4.74 3.54 -12.14
C ILE A 54 6.17 3.88 -12.52
N LEU A 55 6.85 4.74 -11.77
CA LEU A 55 8.25 5.11 -12.00
C LEU A 55 9.18 3.92 -11.76
N LEU A 56 8.94 3.11 -10.73
CA LEU A 56 9.71 1.86 -10.53
C LEU A 56 9.51 0.88 -11.69
N GLN A 57 8.28 0.75 -12.21
CA GLN A 57 7.99 -0.08 -13.38
C GLN A 57 8.60 0.46 -14.67
N LEU A 58 8.69 1.79 -14.81
CA LEU A 58 9.36 2.42 -15.93
C LEU A 58 10.84 2.02 -15.96
N ILE A 59 11.51 2.02 -14.81
CA ILE A 59 12.88 1.50 -14.68
C ILE A 59 12.93 0.04 -15.11
N ASP A 60 12.02 -0.80 -14.60
CA ASP A 60 11.99 -2.23 -14.94
C ASP A 60 11.83 -2.46 -16.45
N SER A 61 11.02 -1.64 -17.12
CA SER A 61 10.80 -1.72 -18.56
C SER A 61 12.06 -1.47 -19.38
N PHE A 62 12.96 -0.61 -18.89
CA PHE A 62 14.25 -0.34 -19.55
C PHE A 62 15.37 -1.29 -19.15
N THR A 63 15.30 -1.91 -17.98
CA THR A 63 16.44 -2.62 -17.37
C THR A 63 16.26 -4.14 -17.29
N VAL A 64 15.05 -4.66 -17.07
CA VAL A 64 14.86 -6.11 -16.87
C VAL A 64 15.20 -6.90 -18.13
N THR A 65 14.68 -6.49 -19.30
CA THR A 65 14.97 -7.18 -20.57
C THR A 65 16.46 -7.09 -20.91
N LYS A 66 17.08 -5.91 -20.73
CA LYS A 66 18.52 -5.71 -20.93
C LYS A 66 19.35 -6.57 -20.00
N GLY A 67 18.97 -6.67 -18.72
CA GLY A 67 19.64 -7.50 -17.72
C GLY A 67 19.56 -8.98 -18.05
N LEU A 68 18.39 -9.48 -18.44
CA LEU A 68 18.21 -10.86 -18.87
C LEU A 68 19.02 -11.18 -20.14
N THR A 69 19.07 -10.26 -21.11
CA THR A 69 19.91 -10.47 -22.30
C THR A 69 21.40 -10.45 -21.98
N ALA A 70 21.82 -9.60 -21.04
CA ALA A 70 23.21 -9.54 -20.58
C ALA A 70 23.61 -10.79 -19.78
N SER A 71 22.66 -11.52 -19.20
CA SER A 71 22.92 -12.84 -18.58
C SER A 71 22.97 -13.99 -19.59
N GLY A 72 22.91 -13.72 -20.89
CA GLY A 72 22.97 -14.73 -21.96
C GLY A 72 21.61 -15.29 -22.41
N ILE A 73 20.48 -14.74 -21.92
CA ILE A 73 19.15 -15.18 -22.34
C ILE A 73 18.79 -14.55 -23.68
N ALA A 74 18.30 -15.34 -24.63
CA ALA A 74 17.82 -14.83 -25.92
C ALA A 74 16.74 -13.76 -25.74
N MET A 75 16.78 -12.71 -26.58
CA MET A 75 15.87 -11.54 -26.49
C MET A 75 14.37 -11.94 -26.46
N VAL A 76 13.98 -12.94 -27.24
CA VAL A 76 12.59 -13.42 -27.29
C VAL A 76 12.17 -14.00 -25.94
N THR A 77 12.99 -14.86 -25.35
CA THR A 77 12.77 -15.44 -24.02
C THR A 77 12.81 -14.37 -22.93
N ALA A 78 13.71 -13.40 -23.02
CA ALA A 78 13.80 -12.29 -22.07
C ALA A 78 12.53 -11.42 -22.07
N LYS A 79 11.94 -11.15 -23.23
CA LYS A 79 10.64 -10.46 -23.34
C LYS A 79 9.49 -11.27 -22.73
N SER A 80 9.47 -12.60 -22.96
CA SER A 80 8.48 -13.48 -22.36
C SER A 80 8.57 -13.48 -20.82
N LEU A 81 9.78 -13.64 -20.28
CA LEU A 81 10.03 -13.57 -18.83
C LEU A 81 9.65 -12.21 -18.22
N LYS A 82 9.91 -11.12 -18.95
CA LYS A 82 9.45 -9.78 -18.55
C LYS A 82 7.91 -9.70 -18.51
N GLY A 83 7.23 -10.27 -19.51
CA GLY A 83 5.76 -10.33 -19.53
C GLY A 83 5.20 -11.10 -18.33
N VAL A 84 5.83 -12.20 -17.93
CA VAL A 84 5.48 -12.93 -16.70
C VAL A 84 5.72 -12.06 -15.46
N TYR A 85 6.88 -11.42 -15.35
CA TYR A 85 7.20 -10.53 -14.23
C TYR A 85 6.21 -9.37 -14.08
N ASP A 86 5.74 -8.78 -15.18
CA ASP A 86 4.81 -7.65 -15.16
C ASP A 86 3.42 -7.99 -14.59
N ARG A 87 3.08 -9.28 -14.49
CA ARG A 87 1.87 -9.76 -13.80
C ARG A 87 1.87 -9.43 -12.31
N ALA A 88 3.04 -9.22 -11.69
CA ALA A 88 3.15 -8.93 -10.27
C ALA A 88 2.45 -7.63 -9.87
N GLN A 89 2.50 -6.60 -10.73
CA GLN A 89 1.99 -5.27 -10.42
C GLN A 89 0.48 -5.24 -10.16
N PRO A 90 -0.41 -5.75 -11.05
CA PRO A 90 -1.84 -5.79 -10.76
C PRO A 90 -2.15 -6.63 -9.52
N LEU A 91 -1.42 -7.73 -9.28
CA LEU A 91 -1.60 -8.55 -8.08
C LEU A 91 -1.27 -7.79 -6.79
N VAL A 92 -0.19 -7.00 -6.79
CA VAL A 92 0.17 -6.12 -5.67
C VAL A 92 -0.88 -5.04 -5.45
N GLN A 93 -1.41 -4.46 -6.53
CA GLN A 93 -2.48 -3.47 -6.42
C GLN A 93 -3.72 -4.04 -5.73
N LEU A 94 -4.13 -5.28 -6.06
CA LEU A 94 -5.25 -5.95 -5.38
C LEU A 94 -5.02 -6.05 -3.86
N GLY A 95 -3.81 -6.41 -3.43
CA GLY A 95 -3.47 -6.46 -2.00
C GLY A 95 -3.47 -5.08 -1.32
N LEU A 96 -3.08 -4.03 -2.05
CA LEU A 96 -3.05 -2.67 -1.53
C LEU A 96 -4.43 -2.01 -1.39
N VAL A 97 -5.47 -2.50 -2.08
CA VAL A 97 -6.83 -1.92 -2.02
C VAL A 97 -7.34 -1.85 -0.57
N VAL A 98 -7.13 -2.91 0.21
CA VAL A 98 -7.58 -2.96 1.62
C VAL A 98 -6.87 -1.89 2.45
N ALA A 99 -5.54 -1.79 2.34
CA ALA A 99 -4.73 -0.79 3.04
C ALA A 99 -5.12 0.66 2.63
N ALA A 100 -5.34 0.90 1.34
CA ALA A 100 -5.79 2.19 0.82
C ALA A 100 -7.19 2.58 1.34
N SER A 101 -8.13 1.63 1.41
CA SER A 101 -9.49 1.85 1.93
C SER A 101 -9.50 2.27 3.40
N LEU A 102 -8.62 1.67 4.21
CA LEU A 102 -8.45 2.03 5.62
C LEU A 102 -7.82 3.42 5.76
N SER A 103 -6.81 3.70 4.94
CA SER A 103 -6.14 4.99 4.93
C SER A 103 -7.10 6.12 4.57
N THR A 104 -7.95 5.93 3.55
CA THR A 104 -8.97 6.92 3.16
C THR A 104 -10.06 7.10 4.22
N THR A 105 -10.39 6.05 4.97
CA THR A 105 -11.38 6.11 6.07
C THR A 105 -10.83 6.84 7.30
N LEU A 106 -9.57 6.63 7.64
CA LEU A 106 -8.96 7.15 8.88
C LEU A 106 -8.29 8.53 8.70
N LEU A 107 -7.92 8.90 7.47
CA LEU A 107 -7.27 10.19 7.17
C LEU A 107 -8.10 11.42 7.57
N PRO A 108 -9.43 11.48 7.34
CA PRO A 108 -10.22 12.63 7.79
C PRO A 108 -10.21 12.82 9.31
N SER A 109 -10.30 11.71 10.07
CA SER A 109 -10.23 11.73 11.54
C SER A 109 -8.88 12.24 12.04
N LEU A 110 -7.79 11.78 11.39
CA LEU A 110 -6.43 12.25 11.69
C LEU A 110 -6.27 13.75 11.41
N THR A 111 -6.75 14.22 10.25
CA THR A 111 -6.70 15.64 9.87
C THR A 111 -7.56 16.51 10.77
N GLN A 112 -8.74 16.04 11.18
CA GLN A 112 -9.62 16.75 12.10
C GLN A 112 -8.99 16.89 13.49
N ALA A 113 -8.36 15.83 14.02
CA ALA A 113 -7.65 15.87 15.29
C ALA A 113 -6.47 16.87 15.27
N ARG A 114 -5.76 16.98 14.14
CA ARG A 114 -4.72 18.00 13.94
C ARG A 114 -5.32 19.41 13.93
N GLN A 115 -6.38 19.64 13.16
CA GLN A 115 -7.03 20.96 13.07
C GLN A 115 -7.58 21.41 14.43
N ALA A 116 -8.13 20.47 15.22
CA ALA A 116 -8.60 20.71 16.59
C ALA A 116 -7.46 20.88 17.61
N ARG A 117 -6.17 20.83 17.20
CA ARG A 117 -4.97 20.85 18.06
C ARG A 117 -4.97 19.78 19.16
N GLN A 118 -5.70 18.69 18.96
CA GLN A 118 -5.79 17.60 19.93
C GLN A 118 -4.63 16.63 19.75
N ARG A 119 -3.43 17.02 20.23
CA ARG A 119 -2.18 16.27 20.05
C ARG A 119 -2.27 14.79 20.42
N ARG A 120 -2.97 14.48 21.53
CA ARG A 120 -3.14 13.10 22.00
C ARG A 120 -4.01 12.26 21.06
N GLN A 121 -5.07 12.85 20.50
CA GLN A 121 -5.93 12.18 19.54
C GLN A 121 -5.22 12.00 18.19
N PHE A 122 -4.45 13.00 17.74
CA PHE A 122 -3.64 12.90 16.53
C PHE A 122 -2.60 11.76 16.60
N ILE A 123 -1.83 11.69 17.69
CA ILE A 123 -0.85 10.61 17.91
C ILE A 123 -1.55 9.24 17.90
N ARG A 124 -2.70 9.15 18.55
CA ARG A 124 -3.48 7.91 18.62
C ARG A 124 -4.01 7.48 17.26
N SER A 125 -4.68 8.35 16.52
CA SER A 125 -5.20 8.03 15.19
C SER A 125 -4.09 7.70 14.20
N GLY A 126 -2.91 8.31 14.33
CA GLY A 126 -1.73 7.96 13.53
C GLY A 126 -1.21 6.56 13.85
N ALA A 127 -1.15 6.17 15.13
CA ALA A 127 -0.77 4.83 15.53
C ALA A 127 -1.78 3.77 15.07
N GLU A 128 -3.08 4.04 15.21
CA GLU A 128 -4.17 3.18 14.73
C GLU A 128 -4.08 2.98 13.20
N LEU A 129 -3.83 4.05 12.45
CA LEU A 129 -3.63 3.98 11.00
C LEU A 129 -2.45 3.06 10.63
N VAL A 130 -1.31 3.18 11.31
CA VAL A 130 -0.13 2.35 11.07
C VAL A 130 -0.39 0.89 11.45
N HIS A 131 -1.01 0.63 12.61
CA HIS A 131 -1.33 -0.72 13.06
C HIS A 131 -2.26 -1.45 12.09
N PHE A 132 -3.34 -0.80 11.66
CA PHE A 132 -4.28 -1.42 10.72
C PHE A 132 -3.64 -1.64 9.36
N ASN A 133 -2.93 -0.65 8.80
CA ASN A 133 -2.23 -0.84 7.52
C ASN A 133 -1.26 -2.01 7.59
N LEU A 134 -0.45 -2.10 8.65
CA LEU A 134 0.50 -3.20 8.81
C LEU A 134 -0.21 -4.56 8.92
N ALA A 135 -1.28 -4.64 9.72
CA ALA A 135 -2.01 -5.88 9.94
C ALA A 135 -2.61 -6.44 8.65
N PHE A 136 -3.39 -5.61 7.96
CA PHE A 136 -4.09 -6.03 6.75
C PHE A 136 -3.14 -6.21 5.58
N ALA A 137 -2.11 -5.37 5.45
CA ALA A 137 -1.14 -5.53 4.37
C ALA A 137 -0.28 -6.79 4.56
N LEU A 138 0.12 -7.14 5.79
CA LEU A 138 0.86 -8.37 6.04
C LEU A 138 -0.03 -9.61 5.79
N ALA A 139 -1.29 -9.58 6.23
CA ALA A 139 -2.25 -10.64 5.94
C ALA A 139 -2.48 -10.83 4.44
N ALA A 140 -2.71 -9.74 3.70
CA ALA A 140 -2.86 -9.76 2.25
C ALA A 140 -1.60 -10.26 1.55
N THR A 141 -0.41 -9.83 2.00
CA THR A 141 0.88 -10.29 1.48
C THR A 141 1.03 -11.79 1.65
N ALA A 142 0.83 -12.31 2.86
CA ALA A 142 0.99 -13.73 3.16
C ALA A 142 -0.05 -14.59 2.43
N GLY A 143 -1.32 -14.16 2.42
CA GLY A 143 -2.38 -14.83 1.68
C GLY A 143 -2.10 -14.88 0.18
N LEU A 144 -1.64 -13.77 -0.42
CA LEU A 144 -1.27 -13.71 -1.81
C LEU A 144 -0.06 -14.59 -2.13
N ILE A 145 0.96 -14.64 -1.26
CA ILE A 145 2.13 -15.51 -1.44
C ILE A 145 1.72 -16.99 -1.45
N VAL A 146 0.91 -17.41 -0.47
CA VAL A 146 0.44 -18.81 -0.35
C VAL A 146 -0.43 -19.20 -1.55
N LEU A 147 -1.33 -18.30 -1.98
CA LEU A 147 -2.27 -18.56 -3.07
C LEU A 147 -1.73 -18.19 -4.46
N MET A 148 -0.47 -17.72 -4.56
CA MET A 148 0.10 -17.19 -5.81
C MET A 148 -0.03 -18.17 -6.99
N PRO A 149 0.30 -19.48 -6.87
CA PRO A 149 0.18 -20.40 -8.00
C PRO A 149 -1.27 -20.50 -8.52
N ALA A 150 -2.25 -20.55 -7.62
CA ALA A 150 -3.66 -20.63 -7.99
C ALA A 150 -4.15 -19.33 -8.63
N ILE A 151 -3.75 -18.18 -8.09
CA ILE A 151 -4.13 -16.85 -8.59
C ILE A 151 -3.49 -16.59 -9.96
N ASP A 152 -2.23 -16.96 -10.15
CA ASP A 152 -1.51 -16.81 -11.43
C ASP A 152 -2.15 -17.69 -12.52
N LEU A 153 -2.44 -18.96 -12.21
CA LEU A 153 -3.15 -19.84 -13.14
C LEU A 153 -4.55 -19.32 -13.47
N LEU A 154 -5.29 -18.84 -12.47
CA LEU A 154 -6.64 -18.31 -12.64
C LEU A 154 -6.67 -17.10 -13.59
N LEU A 155 -5.77 -16.13 -13.35
CA LEU A 155 -5.81 -14.83 -14.04
C LEU A 155 -5.01 -14.83 -15.34
N PHE A 156 -3.89 -15.56 -15.40
CA PHE A 156 -2.94 -15.51 -16.51
C PHE A 156 -2.81 -16.85 -17.25
N GLY A 157 -3.28 -17.96 -16.68
CA GLY A 157 -3.36 -19.24 -17.37
C GLY A 157 -2.13 -20.13 -17.28
N ASP A 158 -1.11 -19.73 -16.52
CA ASP A 158 0.06 -20.53 -16.22
C ASP A 158 0.59 -20.18 -14.81
N THR A 159 1.60 -20.92 -14.34
CA THR A 159 2.28 -20.68 -13.06
C THR A 159 3.76 -20.34 -13.28
N ALA A 160 4.09 -19.73 -14.41
CA ALA A 160 5.47 -19.40 -14.74
C ALA A 160 5.96 -18.27 -13.83
N GLY A 161 7.21 -18.37 -13.36
CA GLY A 161 7.81 -17.29 -12.58
C GLY A 161 7.14 -17.01 -11.22
N THR A 162 6.34 -17.94 -10.70
CA THR A 162 5.62 -17.78 -9.42
C THR A 162 6.54 -17.32 -8.29
N PHE A 163 7.78 -17.81 -8.21
CA PHE A 163 8.73 -17.36 -7.18
C PHE A 163 9.04 -15.85 -7.27
N ALA A 164 9.23 -15.31 -8.47
CA ALA A 164 9.45 -13.87 -8.66
C ALA A 164 8.19 -13.08 -8.26
N LEU A 165 7.00 -13.57 -8.61
CA LEU A 165 5.72 -12.95 -8.21
C LEU A 165 5.53 -12.96 -6.69
N GLN A 166 5.81 -14.09 -6.03
CA GLN A 166 5.75 -14.24 -4.58
C GLN A 166 6.73 -13.30 -3.88
N LEU A 167 7.95 -13.19 -4.40
CA LEU A 167 8.93 -12.24 -3.88
C LEU A 167 8.40 -10.80 -4.03
N TYR A 168 7.92 -10.42 -5.23
CA TYR A 168 7.38 -9.09 -5.48
C TYR A 168 6.16 -8.78 -4.60
N ALA A 169 5.34 -9.76 -4.23
CA ALA A 169 4.20 -9.58 -3.33
C ALA A 169 4.59 -8.98 -1.96
N VAL A 170 5.83 -9.18 -1.49
CA VAL A 170 6.36 -8.54 -0.28
C VAL A 170 6.32 -7.01 -0.38
N ALA A 171 6.34 -6.45 -1.59
CA ALA A 171 6.16 -5.02 -1.79
C ALA A 171 4.83 -4.48 -1.22
N ILE A 172 3.78 -5.31 -1.09
CA ILE A 172 2.47 -4.88 -0.55
C ILE A 172 2.64 -4.31 0.86
N VAL A 173 3.29 -5.05 1.78
CA VAL A 173 3.46 -4.56 3.16
C VAL A 173 4.35 -3.31 3.21
N VAL A 174 5.39 -3.25 2.39
CA VAL A 174 6.30 -2.10 2.36
C VAL A 174 5.59 -0.86 1.83
N VAL A 175 4.85 -0.98 0.74
CA VAL A 175 4.08 0.12 0.13
C VAL A 175 2.94 0.56 1.05
N ALA A 176 2.22 -0.36 1.69
CA ALA A 176 1.18 0.00 2.65
C ALA A 176 1.73 0.84 3.82
N MET A 177 2.93 0.50 4.31
CA MET A 177 3.60 1.27 5.35
C MET A 177 4.10 2.63 4.84
N ILE A 178 4.63 2.69 3.62
CA ILE A 178 4.95 3.97 2.95
C ILE A 178 3.69 4.83 2.88
N ASN A 179 2.55 4.26 2.49
CA ASN A 179 1.27 4.97 2.38
C ASN A 179 0.83 5.54 3.75
N ALA A 180 0.89 4.72 4.80
CA ALA A 180 0.50 5.15 6.15
C ALA A 180 1.38 6.31 6.67
N TYR A 181 2.70 6.18 6.58
CA TYR A 181 3.61 7.24 7.04
C TYR A 181 3.57 8.47 6.16
N ASN A 182 3.38 8.30 4.85
CA ASN A 182 3.22 9.43 3.94
C ASN A 182 1.93 10.20 4.24
N ALA A 183 0.82 9.52 4.49
CA ALA A 183 -0.42 10.16 4.93
C ALA A 183 -0.23 10.98 6.22
N ILE A 184 0.56 10.46 7.18
CA ILE A 184 0.92 11.19 8.40
C ILE A 184 1.77 12.42 8.06
N LEU A 185 2.84 12.29 7.28
CA LEU A 185 3.71 13.41 6.92
C LEU A 185 2.99 14.48 6.09
N GLN A 186 2.11 14.08 5.17
CA GLN A 186 1.25 14.99 4.41
C GLN A 186 0.29 15.72 5.33
N SER A 187 -0.33 15.02 6.29
CA SER A 187 -1.14 15.66 7.32
C SER A 187 -0.29 16.65 8.13
N LEU A 188 1.02 16.45 8.22
CA LEU A 188 1.96 17.32 8.93
C LEU A 188 2.45 18.53 8.11
N ASP A 189 2.06 18.66 6.84
CA ASP A 189 2.60 19.60 5.86
C ASP A 189 4.11 19.40 5.58
N GLN A 190 4.62 18.18 5.79
CA GLN A 190 6.03 17.82 5.64
C GLN A 190 6.32 17.08 4.32
N TYR A 191 6.29 17.80 3.21
CA TYR A 191 6.45 17.23 1.86
C TYR A 191 7.90 16.98 1.42
N ALA A 192 8.86 17.74 1.95
CA ALA A 192 10.25 17.69 1.46
C ALA A 192 10.93 16.33 1.75
N GLY A 193 10.71 15.79 2.96
CA GLY A 193 11.26 14.48 3.34
C GLY A 193 10.71 13.35 2.48
N ILE A 194 9.43 13.42 2.11
CA ILE A 194 8.78 12.46 1.21
C ILE A 194 9.46 12.48 -0.17
N SER A 195 9.59 13.66 -0.79
CA SER A 195 10.18 13.77 -2.12
C SER A 195 11.62 13.26 -2.17
N VAL A 196 12.45 13.61 -1.18
CA VAL A 196 13.84 13.14 -1.11
C VAL A 196 13.90 11.62 -0.96
N ALA A 197 13.08 11.04 -0.09
CA ALA A 197 13.02 9.59 0.09
C ALA A 197 12.64 8.87 -1.21
N LEU A 198 11.61 9.35 -1.91
CA LEU A 198 11.15 8.77 -3.17
C LEU A 198 12.24 8.84 -4.26
N LEU A 199 12.88 10.00 -4.43
CA LEU A 199 13.95 10.19 -5.41
C LEU A 199 15.14 9.26 -5.14
N LEU A 200 15.58 9.14 -3.88
CA LEU A 200 16.67 8.23 -3.50
C LEU A 200 16.30 6.76 -3.74
N GLY A 201 15.05 6.37 -3.47
CA GLY A 201 14.58 5.02 -3.77
C GLY A 201 14.56 4.71 -5.26
N ILE A 202 14.05 5.62 -6.08
CA ILE A 202 14.03 5.51 -7.54
C ILE A 202 15.47 5.40 -8.08
N LEU A 203 16.38 6.24 -7.57
CA LEU A 203 17.79 6.20 -7.94
C LEU A 203 18.44 4.86 -7.54
N LEU A 204 18.20 4.40 -6.31
CA LEU A 204 18.70 3.11 -5.85
C LEU A 204 18.23 1.98 -6.77
N LYS A 205 16.94 1.93 -7.10
CA LYS A 205 16.38 0.95 -8.04
C LYS A 205 17.11 1.00 -9.37
N ALA A 206 17.29 2.18 -9.95
CA ALA A 206 17.98 2.34 -11.24
C ALA A 206 19.42 1.76 -11.21
N VAL A 207 20.13 1.93 -10.09
CA VAL A 207 21.51 1.43 -9.93
C VAL A 207 21.55 -0.08 -9.71
N ILE A 208 20.71 -0.63 -8.82
CA ILE A 208 20.80 -2.03 -8.41
C ILE A 208 20.05 -2.99 -9.32
N ASN A 209 19.09 -2.53 -10.13
CA ASN A 209 18.21 -3.44 -10.87
C ASN A 209 18.99 -4.28 -11.89
N GLN A 210 19.80 -3.63 -12.72
CA GLN A 210 20.56 -4.30 -13.76
C GLN A 210 21.47 -5.43 -13.21
N PRO A 211 22.37 -5.20 -12.23
CA PRO A 211 23.23 -6.26 -11.71
C PRO A 211 22.44 -7.39 -11.01
N LEU A 212 21.36 -7.06 -10.29
CA LEU A 212 20.52 -8.08 -9.65
C LEU A 212 19.79 -8.94 -10.68
N VAL A 213 19.29 -8.34 -11.77
CA VAL A 213 18.63 -9.09 -12.85
C VAL A 213 19.61 -10.01 -13.58
N VAL A 214 20.84 -9.54 -13.83
CA VAL A 214 21.87 -10.40 -14.45
C VAL A 214 22.16 -11.63 -13.59
N LYS A 215 22.21 -11.47 -12.26
CA LYS A 215 22.57 -12.56 -11.33
C LYS A 215 21.40 -13.47 -10.96
N PHE A 216 20.20 -12.93 -10.80
CA PHE A 216 19.03 -13.63 -10.22
C PHE A 216 17.78 -13.59 -11.13
N GLY A 217 17.90 -13.10 -12.37
CA GLY A 217 16.79 -13.01 -13.31
C GLY A 217 15.64 -12.11 -12.83
N THR A 218 14.41 -12.51 -13.11
CA THR A 218 13.19 -11.77 -12.70
C THR A 218 12.99 -11.73 -11.18
N ALA A 219 13.52 -12.71 -10.44
CA ALA A 219 13.57 -12.64 -8.98
C ALA A 219 14.50 -11.50 -8.51
N GLY A 220 15.61 -11.27 -9.22
CA GLY A 220 16.49 -10.12 -8.99
C GLY A 220 15.78 -8.78 -9.18
N ALA A 221 14.93 -8.65 -10.21
CA ALA A 221 14.10 -7.47 -10.42
C ALA A 221 13.15 -7.22 -9.25
N SER A 222 12.51 -8.29 -8.76
CA SER A 222 11.61 -8.23 -7.61
C SER A 222 12.35 -7.80 -6.34
N GLY A 223 13.51 -8.41 -6.07
CA GLY A 223 14.37 -8.04 -4.94
C GLY A 223 14.82 -6.58 -5.00
N ALA A 224 15.23 -6.09 -6.18
CA ALA A 224 15.61 -4.69 -6.37
C ALA A 224 14.45 -3.73 -6.07
N THR A 225 13.21 -4.10 -6.41
CA THR A 225 12.02 -3.31 -6.06
C THR A 225 11.81 -3.25 -4.55
N ILE A 226 11.91 -4.40 -3.87
CA ILE A 226 11.76 -4.47 -2.40
C ILE A 226 12.84 -3.66 -1.69
N LEU A 227 14.09 -3.74 -2.15
CA LEU A 227 15.21 -2.97 -1.57
C LEU A 227 15.01 -1.46 -1.76
N SER A 228 14.58 -1.04 -2.94
CA SER A 228 14.26 0.36 -3.23
C SER A 228 13.13 0.88 -2.33
N LEU A 229 12.03 0.14 -2.25
CA LEU A 229 10.90 0.47 -1.37
C LEU A 229 11.30 0.44 0.10
N GLY A 230 12.17 -0.49 0.51
CA GLY A 230 12.72 -0.58 1.86
C GLY A 230 13.53 0.67 2.24
N LEU A 231 14.37 1.18 1.33
CA LEU A 231 15.08 2.44 1.52
C LEU A 231 14.09 3.61 1.68
N ILE A 232 13.08 3.70 0.79
CA ILE A 232 12.04 4.74 0.86
C ILE A 232 11.34 4.70 2.21
N LEU A 233 10.90 3.51 2.64
CA LEU A 233 10.22 3.31 3.91
C LEU A 233 11.11 3.74 5.09
N CYS A 234 12.39 3.37 5.07
CA CYS A 234 13.35 3.73 6.09
C CYS A 234 13.49 5.26 6.23
N LEU A 235 13.71 5.95 5.10
CA LEU A 235 13.86 7.41 5.07
C LEU A 235 12.59 8.14 5.51
N ILE A 236 11.42 7.67 5.05
CA ILE A 236 10.13 8.22 5.47
C ILE A 236 9.90 7.99 6.97
N TYR A 237 10.20 6.79 7.47
CA TYR A 237 10.08 6.46 8.88
C TYR A 237 10.96 7.37 9.75
N TYR A 238 12.18 7.68 9.32
CA TYR A 238 13.04 8.63 10.03
C TYR A 238 12.47 10.05 10.06
N ALA A 239 11.80 10.49 8.99
CA ALA A 239 11.19 11.81 8.89
C ALA A 239 9.93 11.98 9.78
N VAL A 240 9.24 10.89 10.11
CA VAL A 240 8.05 10.93 10.99
C VAL A 240 8.44 11.38 12.41
N PRO A 241 7.64 12.20 13.11
CA PRO A 241 7.94 12.59 14.49
C PRO A 241 7.97 11.39 15.45
N GLU A 242 8.95 11.37 16.37
CA GLU A 242 9.11 10.32 17.41
C GLU A 242 7.84 10.06 18.22
N THR A 243 7.01 11.08 18.41
CA THR A 243 5.75 10.98 19.14
C THR A 243 4.73 10.05 18.48
N ILE A 244 4.85 9.82 17.17
CA ILE A 244 3.96 8.95 16.38
C ILE A 244 4.63 7.59 16.13
N LYS A 245 5.97 7.52 16.17
CA LYS A 245 6.71 6.26 15.95
C LYS A 245 6.34 5.17 16.94
N GLY A 246 5.76 5.53 18.11
CA GLY A 246 4.99 4.60 18.95
C GLY A 246 5.72 3.28 19.23
N ALA A 247 7.05 3.33 19.36
CA ALA A 247 7.92 2.17 19.20
C ALA A 247 7.61 1.03 20.18
N SER A 248 7.02 1.35 21.34
CA SER A 248 6.61 0.35 22.33
C SER A 248 5.38 -0.45 21.89
N ALA A 249 4.35 0.21 21.35
CA ALA A 249 3.12 -0.46 20.92
C ALA A 249 3.36 -1.35 19.68
N ILE A 250 4.13 -0.85 18.71
CA ILE A 250 4.52 -1.61 17.51
C ILE A 250 5.39 -2.83 17.89
N ARG A 251 6.32 -2.68 18.85
CA ARG A 251 7.21 -3.78 19.27
C ARG A 251 6.48 -4.95 19.92
N LEU A 252 5.38 -4.70 20.64
CA LEU A 252 4.53 -5.78 21.18
C LEU A 252 3.53 -6.32 20.15
N PHE A 253 3.13 -5.51 19.17
CA PHE A 253 2.15 -5.85 18.15
C PHE A 253 2.73 -6.73 17.04
N VAL A 254 3.91 -6.37 16.51
CA VAL A 254 4.55 -7.05 15.37
C VAL A 254 4.76 -8.55 15.60
N PRO A 255 5.29 -9.03 16.74
CA PRO A 255 5.46 -10.46 16.97
C PRO A 255 4.13 -11.22 16.97
N LYS A 256 3.08 -10.66 17.61
CA LYS A 256 1.75 -11.26 17.60
C LYS A 256 1.16 -11.33 16.19
N LEU A 257 1.33 -10.26 15.41
CA LEU A 257 0.88 -10.20 14.03
C LEU A 257 1.61 -11.24 13.16
N ILE A 258 2.91 -11.42 13.32
CA ILE A 258 3.70 -12.44 12.61
C ILE A 258 3.17 -13.85 12.96
N ILE A 259 2.88 -14.13 14.23
CA ILE A 259 2.32 -15.42 14.66
C ILE A 259 0.93 -15.63 14.04
N VAL A 260 0.02 -14.67 14.15
CA VAL A 260 -1.35 -14.75 13.58
C VAL A 260 -1.28 -14.99 12.06
N THR A 261 -0.44 -14.22 11.37
CA THR A 261 -0.30 -14.31 9.92
C THR A 261 0.37 -15.63 9.52
N GLY A 262 1.33 -16.11 10.30
CA GLY A 262 1.98 -17.41 10.11
C GLY A 262 1.00 -18.58 10.27
N ILE A 263 0.16 -18.55 11.32
CA ILE A 263 -0.90 -19.55 11.53
C ILE A 263 -1.88 -19.53 10.36
N MET A 264 -2.33 -18.33 9.95
CA MET A 264 -3.22 -18.17 8.80
C MET A 264 -2.59 -18.75 7.52
N ALA A 265 -1.35 -18.36 7.20
CA ALA A 265 -0.66 -18.83 6.00
C ALA A 265 -0.47 -20.34 5.99
N ALA A 266 -0.04 -20.92 7.13
CA ALA A 266 0.14 -22.36 7.28
C ALA A 266 -1.18 -23.13 7.14
N ALA A 267 -2.26 -22.65 7.75
CA ALA A 267 -3.56 -23.30 7.68
C ALA A 267 -4.17 -23.23 6.28
N VAL A 268 -4.05 -22.09 5.59
CA VAL A 268 -4.47 -21.97 4.18
C VAL A 268 -3.66 -22.89 3.29
N TYR A 269 -2.33 -22.90 3.45
CA TYR A 269 -1.46 -23.80 2.68
C TYR A 269 -1.80 -25.27 2.93
N ALA A 270 -2.04 -25.67 4.18
CA ALA A 270 -2.45 -27.03 4.51
C ALA A 270 -3.82 -27.41 3.92
N ALA A 271 -4.76 -26.47 3.86
CA ALA A 271 -6.11 -26.72 3.37
C ALA A 271 -6.19 -26.84 1.83
N VAL A 272 -5.46 -25.98 1.11
CA VAL A 272 -5.63 -25.86 -0.35
C VAL A 272 -4.35 -26.08 -1.17
N GLY A 273 -3.17 -26.09 -0.54
CA GLY A 273 -1.87 -26.18 -1.24
C GLY A 273 -1.59 -27.54 -1.89
N TRP A 274 -2.27 -28.60 -1.45
CA TRP A 274 -2.12 -29.96 -2.00
C TRP A 274 -3.08 -30.24 -3.17
N ILE A 275 -4.00 -29.33 -3.47
CA ILE A 275 -5.00 -29.51 -4.53
C ILE A 275 -4.31 -29.29 -5.88
N PRO A 276 -4.28 -30.29 -6.79
CA PRO A 276 -3.62 -30.14 -8.07
C PRO A 276 -4.35 -29.11 -8.94
N LEU A 277 -3.60 -28.14 -9.44
CA LEU A 277 -4.10 -27.03 -10.26
C LEU A 277 -4.26 -27.46 -11.74
N SER A 278 -5.24 -28.33 -12.00
CA SER A 278 -5.48 -28.93 -13.32
C SER A 278 -6.23 -28.05 -14.31
N SER A 279 -6.99 -27.06 -13.83
CA SER A 279 -7.77 -26.15 -14.67
C SER A 279 -7.97 -24.79 -14.01
N ARG A 280 -8.29 -23.77 -14.80
CA ARG A 280 -8.64 -22.43 -14.29
C ARG A 280 -9.83 -22.44 -13.33
N MET A 281 -10.79 -23.36 -13.53
CA MET A 281 -11.97 -23.48 -12.65
C MET A 281 -11.60 -24.06 -11.29
N VAL A 282 -10.71 -25.06 -11.25
CA VAL A 282 -10.15 -25.56 -9.98
C VAL A 282 -9.35 -24.47 -9.29
N ALA A 283 -8.51 -23.74 -10.04
CA ALA A 283 -7.76 -22.59 -9.50
C ALA A 283 -8.69 -21.53 -8.89
N ALA A 284 -9.80 -21.21 -9.55
CA ALA A 284 -10.83 -20.31 -9.01
C ALA A 284 -11.39 -20.81 -7.67
N GLY A 285 -11.74 -22.11 -7.59
CA GLY A 285 -12.22 -22.73 -6.36
C GLY A 285 -11.20 -22.67 -5.23
N VAL A 286 -9.95 -23.05 -5.50
CA VAL A 286 -8.83 -22.99 -4.56
C VAL A 286 -8.61 -21.56 -4.07
N THR A 287 -8.62 -20.56 -4.95
CA THR A 287 -8.48 -19.15 -4.59
C THR A 287 -9.62 -18.67 -3.70
N VAL A 288 -10.88 -18.94 -4.07
CA VAL A 288 -12.05 -18.49 -3.30
C VAL A 288 -12.07 -19.13 -1.91
N VAL A 289 -11.91 -20.45 -1.83
CA VAL A 289 -11.88 -21.18 -0.55
C VAL A 289 -10.69 -20.73 0.29
N GLY A 290 -9.51 -20.59 -0.32
CA GLY A 290 -8.30 -20.14 0.36
C GLY A 290 -8.42 -18.73 0.94
N VAL A 291 -8.99 -17.79 0.20
CA VAL A 291 -9.22 -16.41 0.68
C VAL A 291 -10.24 -16.39 1.82
N LEU A 292 -11.37 -17.11 1.68
CA LEU A 292 -12.39 -17.17 2.73
C LEU A 292 -11.84 -17.78 4.02
N LEU A 293 -11.13 -18.91 3.92
CA LEU A 293 -10.46 -19.53 5.06
C LEU A 293 -9.43 -18.60 5.69
N GLY A 294 -8.60 -17.95 4.87
CA GLY A 294 -7.58 -17.00 5.33
C GLY A 294 -8.19 -15.85 6.14
N VAL A 295 -9.27 -15.23 5.64
CA VAL A 295 -9.97 -14.15 6.35
C VAL A 295 -10.55 -14.65 7.67
N ILE A 296 -11.22 -15.81 7.68
CA ILE A 296 -11.82 -16.38 8.89
C ILE A 296 -10.73 -16.66 9.94
N ILE A 297 -9.64 -17.32 9.56
CA ILE A 297 -8.56 -17.70 10.46
C ILE A 297 -7.82 -16.47 10.97
N PHE A 298 -7.54 -15.48 10.12
CA PHE A 298 -6.90 -14.23 10.53
C PHE A 298 -7.72 -13.50 11.59
N LEU A 299 -9.04 -13.38 11.38
CA LEU A 299 -9.94 -12.73 12.33
C LEU A 299 -10.09 -13.53 13.64
N ALA A 300 -10.20 -14.85 13.56
CA ALA A 300 -10.31 -15.74 14.72
C ALA A 300 -9.01 -15.75 15.57
N ALA A 301 -7.86 -15.94 14.93
CA ALA A 301 -6.56 -15.93 15.62
C ALA A 301 -6.22 -14.53 16.16
N GLY A 302 -6.54 -13.47 15.40
CA GLY A 302 -6.34 -12.09 15.83
C GLY A 302 -7.18 -11.72 17.06
N THR A 303 -8.43 -12.20 17.15
CA THR A 303 -9.25 -11.98 18.35
C THR A 303 -8.80 -12.81 19.54
N TRP A 304 -8.43 -14.07 19.31
CA TRP A 304 -7.95 -14.95 20.38
C TRP A 304 -6.66 -14.42 21.02
N LEU A 305 -5.72 -13.91 20.21
CA LEU A 305 -4.45 -13.32 20.69
C LEU A 305 -4.59 -11.88 21.19
N LYS A 306 -5.82 -11.33 21.25
CA LYS A 306 -6.14 -9.93 21.61
C LYS A 306 -5.22 -8.96 20.87
N MET A 307 -5.07 -9.20 19.57
CA MET A 307 -4.14 -8.45 18.71
C MET A 307 -4.63 -7.01 18.50
N LEU A 308 -5.94 -6.80 18.51
CA LEU A 308 -6.59 -5.50 18.45
C LEU A 308 -7.22 -5.16 19.80
N THR A 309 -7.03 -3.92 20.25
CA THR A 309 -7.75 -3.41 21.41
C THR A 309 -9.24 -3.25 21.11
N LEU A 310 -10.09 -3.34 22.14
CA LEU A 310 -11.55 -3.18 22.04
C LEU A 310 -11.99 -1.89 21.33
N ARG A 311 -11.18 -0.82 21.40
CA ARG A 311 -11.46 0.46 20.74
C ARG A 311 -11.01 0.45 19.28
N GLU A 312 -9.84 -0.10 18.97
CA GLU A 312 -9.43 -0.36 17.59
C GLU A 312 -10.48 -1.21 16.84
N MET A 313 -11.06 -2.21 17.49
CA MET A 313 -12.13 -3.02 16.90
C MET A 313 -13.42 -2.24 16.60
N LEU A 314 -13.70 -1.16 17.34
CA LEU A 314 -14.88 -0.30 17.12
C LEU A 314 -14.63 0.76 16.03
N ASP A 315 -13.38 1.16 15.85
CA ASP A 315 -12.95 2.15 14.86
C ASP A 315 -12.77 1.54 13.45
N LEU A 316 -12.80 0.20 13.32
CA LEU A 316 -12.86 -0.49 12.03
C LEU A 316 -14.19 -0.22 11.29
N PRO A 317 -14.18 -0.04 9.96
CA PRO A 317 -15.40 -0.04 9.16
C PRO A 317 -16.09 -1.42 9.29
N GLY A 318 -17.28 -1.44 9.89
CA GLY A 318 -17.99 -2.69 10.23
C GLY A 318 -17.72 -3.25 11.64
N GLY A 319 -16.90 -2.59 12.45
CA GLY A 319 -16.54 -3.01 13.81
C GLY A 319 -17.73 -3.26 14.75
N LYS A 320 -18.81 -2.48 14.61
CA LYS A 320 -20.06 -2.68 15.36
C LYS A 320 -20.77 -4.01 15.04
N LEU A 321 -20.71 -4.48 13.79
CA LEU A 321 -21.27 -5.78 13.38
C LEU A 321 -20.42 -6.92 13.93
N TYR A 322 -19.10 -6.78 13.86
CA TYR A 322 -18.16 -7.75 14.41
C TYR A 322 -18.28 -7.90 15.94
N MET A 323 -18.43 -6.78 16.65
CA MET A 323 -18.67 -6.78 18.10
C MET A 323 -20.01 -7.41 18.48
N LYS A 324 -21.07 -7.17 17.70
CA LYS A 324 -22.36 -7.88 17.89
C LYS A 324 -22.24 -9.38 17.66
N PHE A 325 -21.45 -9.80 16.66
CA PHE A 325 -21.17 -11.21 16.40
C PHE A 325 -20.39 -11.88 17.54
N LEU A 326 -19.32 -11.24 18.03
CA LEU A 326 -18.56 -11.71 19.19
C LEU A 326 -19.39 -11.76 20.47
N GLN A 327 -20.25 -10.77 20.71
CA GLN A 327 -21.17 -10.78 21.85
C GLN A 327 -22.22 -11.89 21.76
N ARG A 328 -22.65 -12.28 20.56
CA ARG A 328 -23.53 -13.44 20.35
C ARG A 328 -22.82 -14.76 20.65
N ILE A 329 -21.58 -14.93 20.21
CA ILE A 329 -20.78 -16.13 20.52
C ILE A 329 -20.51 -16.22 22.03
N LYS A 330 -20.20 -15.10 22.68
CA LYS A 330 -19.91 -15.07 24.12
C LYS A 330 -21.14 -15.20 25.03
N ARG A 331 -22.36 -15.02 24.48
CA ARG A 331 -23.64 -15.26 25.18
C ARG A 331 -24.20 -16.67 24.91
N GLY A 332 -23.60 -17.42 23.99
CA GLY A 332 -23.98 -18.80 23.66
C GLY A 332 -23.12 -19.88 24.33
N ASN A 333 -22.10 -19.48 25.09
CA ASN A 333 -21.39 -20.30 26.10
C ASN A 333 -21.83 -19.85 27.48
#